data_AF-A0A3L7T9Q7-F1
#
_entry.id   AF-A0A3L7T9Q7-F1
#
_cell.length_a   1.000
_cell.length_b   1.000
_cell.length_c   1.000
_cell.angle_alpha   90.00
_cell.angle_beta   90.00
_cell.angle_gamma   90.00
#
_symmetry.space_group_name_H-M   'P 1'
#
loop_
_entity.id
_entity.type
_entity.pdbx_description
1 polymer ?
#
loop_
_entity_poly.entity_id
_entity_poly.type
_entity_poly.pdbx_seq_one_letter_code
_entity_poly.pdbx_strand_id
1 'polypeptide(L)'
;SADCNNDGIVDYGQILVGDLTDANHNNIPDCCESNTSCACAGDTNADDQIDGIDLATILARWAQPAAKFPNADCNSDGLIDGIDLAIVLGGWGPCP
;
A
#
# COMPACT_ATOMS: atom_id res chain seq x y z
N SER A 1 8.04 16.47 13.59
CA SER A 1 7.53 15.11 13.42
C SER A 1 7.56 14.83 11.95
N ALA A 2 8.27 13.80 11.51
CA ALA A 2 8.07 13.28 10.17
C ALA A 2 6.83 12.34 10.25
N ASP A 3 5.91 12.53 9.33
CA ASP A 3 4.69 11.74 9.10
C ASP A 3 4.57 11.67 7.58
N CYS A 4 5.39 10.81 6.98
CA CYS A 4 5.59 10.82 5.54
C CYS A 4 4.47 10.08 4.80
N ASN A 5 3.72 9.23 5.49
CA ASN A 5 2.53 8.57 4.97
C ASN A 5 1.21 9.31 5.29
N ASN A 6 1.29 10.41 6.04
CA ASN A 6 0.18 11.28 6.47
C ASN A 6 -0.94 10.54 7.22
N ASP A 7 -0.59 9.51 8.00
CA ASP A 7 -1.58 8.78 8.80
C ASP A 7 -1.82 9.37 10.19
N GLY A 8 -1.13 10.47 10.52
CA GLY A 8 -1.26 11.19 11.79
C GLY A 8 -0.48 10.56 12.95
N ILE A 9 0.31 9.52 12.68
CA ILE A 9 1.28 8.92 13.59
C ILE A 9 2.68 9.43 13.19
N VAL A 10 3.59 9.47 14.16
CA VAL A 10 4.97 9.90 13.89
C VAL A 10 5.75 8.71 13.32
N ASP A 11 6.44 8.89 12.19
CA ASP A 11 7.18 7.82 11.48
C ASP A 11 8.11 7.03 12.42
N TYR A 12 8.81 7.75 13.31
CA TYR A 12 9.70 7.14 14.29
C TYR A 12 9.00 6.17 15.25
N GLY A 13 7.75 6.47 15.61
CA GLY A 13 6.93 5.59 16.44
C GLY A 13 6.54 4.32 15.71
N GLN A 14 6.27 4.43 14.41
CA GLN A 14 5.88 3.32 13.54
C GLN A 14 7.05 2.39 13.23
N ILE A 15 8.24 2.95 13.02
CA ILE A 15 9.49 2.18 12.92
C ILE A 15 9.71 1.36 14.20
N LEU A 16 9.48 1.95 15.37
CA LEU A 16 9.69 1.29 16.68
C LEU A 16 8.73 0.12 16.94
N VAL A 17 7.49 0.20 16.45
CA VAL A 17 6.49 -0.86 16.63
C VAL A 17 6.49 -1.87 15.48
N GLY A 18 7.25 -1.61 14.41
CA GLY A 18 7.40 -2.49 13.25
C GLY A 18 6.38 -2.25 12.13
N ASP A 19 5.65 -1.14 12.18
CA ASP A 19 4.64 -0.76 11.17
C ASP A 19 5.26 -0.10 9.93
N LEU A 20 6.51 0.37 10.03
CA LEU A 20 7.27 0.93 8.90
C LEU A 20 8.67 0.35 8.91
N THR A 21 9.15 -0.12 7.75
CA THR A 21 10.51 -0.66 7.62
C THR A 21 11.54 0.48 7.49
N ASP A 22 12.62 0.36 8.27
CA ASP A 22 13.83 1.19 8.21
C ASP A 22 15.04 0.25 8.13
N ALA A 23 15.25 -0.37 6.96
CA ALA A 23 16.27 -1.40 6.78
C ALA A 23 17.69 -0.84 6.97
N ASN A 24 17.90 0.44 6.65
CA ASN A 24 19.19 1.09 6.75
C ASN A 24 19.44 1.78 8.12
N HIS A 25 18.43 1.76 9.01
CA HIS A 25 18.45 2.28 10.38
C HIS A 25 18.78 3.78 10.49
N ASN A 26 18.31 4.59 9.55
CA ASN A 26 18.53 6.03 9.55
C ASN A 26 17.40 6.83 10.23
N ASN A 27 16.39 6.15 10.78
CA ASN A 27 15.18 6.70 11.40
C ASN A 27 14.23 7.40 10.41
N ILE A 28 14.33 7.04 9.13
CA ILE A 28 13.42 7.46 8.06
C ILE A 28 12.87 6.15 7.47
N PRO A 29 11.54 6.00 7.33
CA PRO A 29 10.99 4.83 6.67
C PRO A 29 11.53 4.69 5.23
N ASP A 30 11.89 3.48 4.80
CA ASP A 30 12.47 3.21 3.47
C ASP A 30 11.53 3.68 2.34
N CYS A 31 10.21 3.61 2.55
CA CYS A 31 9.20 4.12 1.63
C CYS A 31 9.31 5.64 1.43
N CYS A 32 9.71 6.38 2.47
CA CYS A 32 9.85 7.84 2.45
C CYS A 32 11.15 8.29 1.81
N GLU A 33 12.18 7.44 1.83
CA GLU A 33 13.40 7.66 1.07
C GLU A 33 13.22 7.34 -0.42
N SER A 34 12.40 6.32 -0.72
CA SER A 34 12.15 5.86 -2.08
C SER A 34 11.13 6.72 -2.84
N ASN A 35 10.50 7.70 -2.17
CA ASN A 35 9.31 8.43 -2.66
C ASN A 35 8.19 7.47 -3.13
N THR A 36 8.10 6.30 -2.50
CA THR A 36 7.02 5.34 -2.73
C THR A 36 5.97 5.52 -1.64
N SER A 37 4.71 5.21 -1.96
CA SER A 37 3.65 5.24 -0.95
C SER A 37 3.99 4.25 0.16
N CYS A 38 4.06 4.70 1.42
CA CYS A 38 4.12 3.80 2.58
C CYS A 38 2.77 3.14 2.88
N ALA A 39 1.70 3.59 2.23
CA ALA A 39 0.48 2.81 2.18
C ALA A 39 0.68 1.71 1.14
N CYS A 40 0.66 0.45 1.60
CA CYS A 40 0.52 -0.79 0.83
C CYS A 40 -0.82 -0.88 0.07
N ALA A 41 -1.23 0.20 -0.60
CA ALA A 41 -2.54 0.30 -1.23
C ALA A 41 -2.80 -0.82 -2.26
N GLY A 42 -1.74 -1.37 -2.86
CA GLY A 42 -1.81 -2.48 -3.81
C GLY A 42 -1.77 -3.88 -3.19
N ASP A 43 -1.57 -4.04 -1.88
CA ASP A 43 -1.60 -5.33 -1.19
C ASP A 43 -3.03 -5.64 -0.77
N THR A 44 -3.73 -6.35 -1.64
CA THR A 44 -5.15 -6.66 -1.53
C THR A 44 -5.43 -7.86 -0.64
N ASN A 45 -4.43 -8.72 -0.39
CA ASN A 45 -4.55 -9.90 0.46
C ASN A 45 -3.83 -9.77 1.82
N ALA A 46 -3.18 -8.63 2.07
CA ALA A 46 -2.46 -8.27 3.29
C ALA A 46 -1.36 -9.29 3.63
N ASP A 47 -0.53 -9.64 2.65
CA ASP A 47 0.60 -10.57 2.81
C ASP A 47 1.99 -9.91 2.73
N ASP A 48 2.03 -8.57 2.83
CA ASP A 48 3.22 -7.72 2.78
C ASP A 48 3.95 -7.80 1.42
N GLN A 49 3.26 -8.27 0.38
CA GLN A 49 3.74 -8.30 -0.99
C GLN A 49 2.64 -7.86 -1.96
N ILE A 50 3.04 -7.07 -2.94
CA ILE A 50 2.21 -6.71 -4.09
C ILE A 50 2.66 -7.59 -5.25
N ASP A 51 1.90 -8.63 -5.54
CA ASP A 51 2.26 -9.64 -6.53
C ASP A 51 1.12 -10.07 -7.46
N GLY A 52 1.27 -11.25 -8.08
CA GLY A 52 0.27 -11.79 -9.00
C GLY A 52 -1.07 -12.09 -8.34
N ILE A 53 -1.12 -12.29 -7.03
CA ILE A 53 -2.35 -12.48 -6.25
C ILE A 53 -3.14 -11.18 -6.20
N ASP A 54 -2.49 -10.05 -5.95
CA ASP A 54 -3.15 -8.74 -5.91
C ASP A 54 -3.70 -8.31 -7.24
N LEU A 55 -2.88 -8.51 -8.27
CA LEU A 55 -3.30 -8.31 -9.65
C LEU A 55 -4.54 -9.16 -9.97
N ALA A 56 -4.54 -10.44 -9.55
CA ALA A 56 -5.67 -11.32 -9.76
C ALA A 56 -6.91 -10.85 -8.97
N THR A 57 -6.74 -10.29 -7.77
CA THR A 57 -7.83 -9.69 -6.99
C THR A 57 -8.50 -8.54 -7.74
N ILE A 58 -7.72 -7.58 -8.26
CA ILE A 58 -8.27 -6.45 -9.04
C ILE A 58 -9.03 -6.95 -10.27
N LEU A 59 -8.43 -7.87 -11.05
CA LEU A 59 -9.06 -8.42 -12.24
C LEU A 59 -10.32 -9.24 -11.93
N ALA A 60 -10.33 -9.98 -10.82
CA ALA A 60 -11.48 -10.77 -10.39
C ALA A 60 -12.64 -9.93 -9.83
N ARG A 61 -12.38 -8.66 -9.52
CA ARG A 61 -13.35 -7.70 -8.96
C ARG A 61 -13.57 -6.49 -9.86
N TRP A 62 -13.08 -6.54 -11.09
CA TRP A 62 -13.19 -5.46 -12.06
C TRP A 62 -14.64 -4.94 -12.22
N ALA A 63 -14.80 -3.62 -12.16
CA ALA A 63 -16.09 -2.93 -12.25
C ALA A 63 -17.15 -3.41 -11.23
N GLN A 64 -16.75 -4.10 -10.16
CA GLN A 64 -17.64 -4.39 -9.04
C GLN A 64 -17.72 -3.17 -8.10
N PRO A 65 -18.79 -3.03 -7.31
CA PRO A 65 -18.86 -1.98 -6.30
C PRO A 65 -17.78 -2.18 -5.23
N ALA A 66 -16.91 -1.19 -5.04
CA ALA A 66 -15.86 -1.20 -4.03
C ALA A 66 -16.38 -1.47 -2.61
N ALA A 67 -17.60 -1.02 -2.30
CA ALA A 67 -18.24 -1.27 -1.01
C ALA A 67 -18.37 -2.76 -0.62
N LYS A 68 -18.29 -3.69 -1.60
CA LYS A 68 -18.27 -5.15 -1.34
C LYS A 68 -16.85 -5.73 -1.25
N PHE A 69 -15.87 -5.04 -1.80
CA PHE A 69 -14.48 -5.47 -1.92
C PHE A 69 -13.55 -4.28 -1.64
N PRO A 70 -13.57 -3.73 -0.41
CA PRO A 70 -12.84 -2.50 -0.10
C PRO A 70 -11.32 -2.67 -0.25
N ASN A 71 -10.82 -3.90 -0.15
CA ASN A 71 -9.42 -4.25 -0.35
C ASN A 71 -8.97 -4.24 -1.82
N ALA A 72 -9.90 -4.17 -2.78
CA ALA A 72 -9.60 -4.06 -4.20
C ALA A 72 -9.77 -2.63 -4.75
N ASP A 73 -10.25 -1.70 -3.92
CA ASP A 73 -10.35 -0.26 -4.20
C ASP A 73 -9.15 0.43 -3.56
N CYS A 74 -8.03 0.34 -4.27
CA CYS A 74 -6.70 0.75 -3.80
C CYS A 74 -6.60 2.28 -3.64
N ASN A 75 -7.37 3.05 -4.40
CA ASN A 75 -7.40 4.51 -4.30
C ASN A 75 -8.58 5.06 -3.47
N SER A 76 -9.48 4.18 -2.98
CA SER A 76 -10.68 4.52 -2.22
C SER A 76 -11.64 5.47 -2.95
N ASP A 77 -11.73 5.38 -4.28
CA ASP A 77 -12.63 6.21 -5.08
C ASP A 77 -14.04 5.62 -5.26
N GLY A 78 -14.26 4.41 -4.75
CA GLY A 78 -15.53 3.71 -4.79
C GLY A 78 -15.72 2.81 -6.02
N LEU A 79 -14.74 2.75 -6.92
CA LEU A 79 -14.70 1.88 -8.09
C LEU A 79 -13.52 0.90 -8.00
N ILE A 80 -13.55 -0.12 -8.85
CA ILE A 80 -12.43 -1.05 -9.03
C ILE A 80 -12.12 -1.05 -10.53
N ASP A 81 -11.11 -0.30 -10.92
CA ASP A 81 -10.81 0.00 -12.32
C ASP A 81 -9.31 0.08 -12.65
N GLY A 82 -9.00 0.77 -13.76
CA GLY A 82 -7.63 0.90 -14.26
C GLY A 82 -6.70 1.66 -13.31
N ILE A 83 -7.23 2.49 -12.40
CA ILE A 83 -6.41 3.21 -11.42
C ILE A 83 -5.92 2.23 -10.34
N ASP A 84 -6.80 1.35 -9.82
CA ASP A 84 -6.41 0.34 -8.84
C ASP A 84 -5.38 -0.63 -9.42
N LEU A 85 -5.59 -1.03 -10.68
CA LEU A 85 -4.62 -1.83 -11.41
C LEU A 85 -3.26 -1.14 -11.54
N ALA A 86 -3.26 0.16 -11.83
CA ALA A 86 -2.02 0.93 -11.94
C ALA A 86 -1.29 1.04 -10.59
N ILE A 87 -2.02 1.06 -9.47
CA ILE A 87 -1.44 1.04 -8.12
C ILE A 87 -0.74 -0.31 -7.86
N VAL A 88 -1.39 -1.43 -8.14
CA VAL A 88 -0.77 -2.77 -8.00
C VAL A 88 0.48 -2.89 -8.89
N LEU A 89 0.40 -2.49 -10.15
CA LEU A 89 1.55 -2.56 -11.07
C LEU A 89 2.68 -1.59 -10.70
N GLY A 90 2.35 -0.43 -10.12
CA GLY A 90 3.32 0.56 -9.66
C GLY A 90 4.01 0.19 -8.34
N GLY A 91 3.37 -0.64 -7.52
CA GLY A 91 3.86 -1.10 -6.22
C GLY A 91 4.50 -2.49 -6.23
N TRP A 92 4.69 -3.11 -7.40
CA TRP A 92 5.08 -4.52 -7.52
C TRP A 92 6.32 -4.90 -6.69
N GLY A 93 6.19 -5.95 -5.88
CA GLY A 93 7.23 -6.42 -4.97
C GLY A 93 6.80 -6.30 -3.50
N PRO A 94 7.75 -6.48 -2.57
CA PRO A 94 7.47 -6.35 -1.14
C PRO A 94 6.95 -4.96 -0.81
N CYS A 95 5.91 -4.89 0.01
CA CYS A 95 5.43 -3.64 0.58
C CYS A 95 5.38 -3.84 2.11
N PRO A 96 6.21 -3.12 2.88
CA PRO A 96 6.16 -3.17 4.33
C PRO A 96 5.23 -2.11 4.93
#